data_AF-A0A453Q8Y5-F1
#
_entry.id   AF-A0A453Q8Y5-F1
#
_cell.length_a   1.000
_cell.length_b   1.000
_cell.length_c   1.000
_cell.angle_alpha   90.00
_cell.angle_beta   90.00
_cell.angle_gamma   90.00
#
_symmetry.space_group_name_H-M   'P 1'
#
loop_
_entity.id
_entity.type
_entity.pdbx_description
1 polymer ?
#
loop_
_entity_poly.entity_id
_entity_poly.type
_entity_poly.pdbx_seq_one_letter_code
_entity_poly.pdbx_strand_id
1 'polypeptide(L)'
;MMARNSDGELEEQSTEGYQEAAFEAFMCPLTKQVMQDPVTIETGQTFEREAILKWFRECRDNGRRPTCPLTQSELRTTDINPSIALRNVIDEWRARNDEKDLEKACNALRLHPEDDEDDTLRAMAYISQICQ
;
A
#
# COMPACT_ATOMS: atom_id res chain seq x y z
N MET A 1 6.43 3.20 24.92
CA MET A 1 7.60 3.66 25.71
C MET A 1 7.10 4.76 26.63
N MET A 2 7.42 4.75 27.92
CA MET A 2 7.03 5.85 28.83
C MET A 2 8.14 6.90 28.82
N ALA A 3 7.79 8.17 28.62
CA ALA A 3 8.71 9.30 28.72
C ALA A 3 8.30 10.18 29.91
N ARG A 4 9.26 10.85 30.54
CA ARG A 4 8.98 11.80 31.63
C ARG A 4 8.71 13.18 31.03
N ASN A 5 7.59 13.79 31.40
CA ASN A 5 7.30 15.17 31.02
C ASN A 5 8.14 16.17 31.84
N SER A 6 8.02 17.46 31.54
CA SER A 6 8.75 18.55 32.21
C SER A 6 8.46 18.67 33.70
N ASP A 7 7.34 18.11 34.16
CA ASP A 7 6.92 18.10 35.57
C ASP A 7 7.30 16.79 36.29
N GLY A 8 7.99 15.88 35.61
CA GLY A 8 8.51 14.63 36.17
C GLY A 8 7.49 13.50 36.30
N GLU A 9 6.29 13.66 35.73
CA GLU A 9 5.27 12.61 35.64
C GLU A 9 5.59 11.65 34.50
N LEU A 10 5.31 10.36 34.73
CA LEU A 10 5.42 9.32 33.70
C LEU A 10 4.19 9.45 32.79
N GLU A 11 4.34 10.19 31.69
CA GLU A 11 3.32 10.24 30.65
C GLU A 11 3.47 9.01 29.74
N GLU A 12 2.34 8.36 29.48
CA GLU A 12 2.22 7.44 28.37
C GLU A 12 2.49 8.23 27.10
N GLN A 13 3.64 7.99 26.46
CA GLN A 13 3.89 8.55 25.15
C GLN A 13 2.87 7.90 24.24
N SER A 14 1.79 8.61 23.95
CA SER A 14 0.74 8.18 23.05
C SER A 14 1.43 7.75 21.77
N THR A 15 1.37 6.47 21.43
CA THR A 15 1.57 6.02 20.05
C THR A 15 0.31 6.41 19.28
N GLU A 16 -0.01 7.70 19.27
CA GLU A 16 -1.20 8.24 18.63
C GLU A 16 -1.05 8.06 17.11
N GLY A 17 -1.74 7.05 16.58
CA GLY A 17 -2.33 7.09 15.24
C GLY A 17 -1.41 7.23 14.02
N TYR A 18 -0.08 7.11 14.12
CA TYR A 18 0.78 7.20 12.93
C TYR A 18 0.53 6.01 11.99
N GLN A 19 -0.15 6.25 10.87
CA GLN A 19 -0.15 5.33 9.73
C GLN A 19 1.28 5.21 9.22
N GLU A 20 1.74 3.98 9.01
CA GLU A 20 3.06 3.76 8.47
C GLU A 20 3.03 4.09 6.98
N ALA A 21 3.79 5.09 6.55
CA ALA A 21 3.86 5.43 5.14
C ALA A 21 4.32 4.22 4.30
N ALA A 22 3.76 4.06 3.10
CA ALA A 22 4.21 3.02 2.19
C ALA A 22 5.67 3.25 1.80
N PHE A 23 6.49 2.20 1.87
CA PHE A 23 7.85 2.26 1.35
C PHE A 23 7.83 2.42 -0.18
N GLU A 24 8.77 3.16 -0.74
CA GLU A 24 8.89 3.33 -2.20
C GLU A 24 9.01 1.98 -2.93
N ALA A 25 9.67 1.00 -2.31
CA ALA A 25 9.80 -0.36 -2.82
C ALA A 25 8.45 -1.10 -2.99
N PHE A 26 7.38 -0.64 -2.34
CA PHE A 26 6.05 -1.23 -2.50
C PHE A 26 5.32 -0.69 -3.73
N MET A 27 5.81 0.42 -4.30
CA MET A 27 5.14 1.12 -5.38
C MET A 27 5.46 0.48 -6.73
N CYS A 28 4.41 0.13 -7.46
CA CYS A 28 4.55 -0.32 -8.84
C CYS A 28 5.07 0.85 -9.71
N PRO A 29 6.18 0.67 -10.43
CA PRO A 29 6.73 1.74 -11.25
C PRO A 29 5.82 2.17 -12.42
N LEU A 30 4.90 1.30 -12.86
CA LEU A 30 3.94 1.57 -13.94
C LEU A 30 2.67 2.26 -13.43
N THR A 31 2.02 1.71 -12.39
CA THR A 31 0.73 2.21 -11.90
C THR A 31 0.88 3.36 -10.91
N LYS A 32 2.07 3.53 -10.32
CA LYS A 32 2.33 4.45 -9.20
C LYS A 32 1.42 4.20 -7.99
N GLN A 33 1.02 2.94 -7.80
CA GLN A 33 0.22 2.48 -6.66
C GLN A 33 0.96 1.35 -5.92
N VAL A 34 0.61 1.13 -4.65
CA VAL A 34 1.12 -0.01 -3.87
C VAL A 34 0.73 -1.31 -4.56
N MET A 35 1.71 -2.17 -4.83
CA MET A 35 1.51 -3.45 -5.51
C MET A 35 0.60 -4.37 -4.68
N GLN A 36 -0.36 -5.02 -5.32
CA GLN A 36 -1.17 -6.09 -4.75
C GLN A 36 -0.59 -7.46 -5.11
N ASP A 37 -0.18 -7.65 -6.37
CA ASP A 37 0.46 -8.88 -6.81
C ASP A 37 1.81 -8.59 -7.48
N PRO A 38 2.86 -8.32 -6.68
CA PRO A 38 4.17 -7.99 -7.20
C PRO A 38 4.79 -9.16 -7.97
N VAL A 39 5.19 -8.91 -9.21
CA VAL A 39 5.89 -9.87 -10.08
C VAL A 39 7.18 -9.28 -10.64
N THR A 40 8.21 -10.11 -10.71
CA THR A 40 9.54 -9.75 -11.18
C THR A 40 9.76 -10.26 -12.61
N ILE A 41 10.27 -9.40 -13.49
CA ILE A 41 10.68 -9.75 -14.86
C ILE A 41 12.17 -10.15 -14.90
N GLU A 42 12.68 -10.63 -16.03
CA GLU A 42 14.08 -11.09 -16.14
C GLU A 42 15.16 -10.04 -15.80
N THR A 43 14.82 -8.74 -15.84
CA THR A 43 15.73 -7.65 -15.44
C THR A 43 15.83 -7.48 -13.92
N GLY A 44 15.08 -8.26 -13.13
CA GLY A 44 15.03 -8.16 -11.67
C GLY A 44 14.10 -7.07 -11.15
N GLN A 45 13.44 -6.31 -12.04
CA GLN A 45 12.49 -5.26 -11.64
C GLN A 45 11.11 -5.84 -11.36
N THR A 46 10.44 -5.27 -10.36
CA THR A 46 9.15 -5.76 -9.88
C THR A 46 8.03 -4.76 -10.20
N PHE A 47 6.89 -5.28 -10.62
CA PHE A 47 5.73 -4.52 -11.06
C PHE A 47 4.45 -5.18 -10.56
N GLU A 48 3.35 -4.44 -10.58
CA GLU A 48 2.01 -5.03 -10.48
C GLU A 48 1.77 -5.97 -11.67
N ARG A 49 1.24 -7.17 -11.42
CA ARG A 49 1.05 -8.20 -12.45
C ARG A 49 0.24 -7.69 -13.63
N GLU A 50 -0.92 -7.11 -13.36
CA GLU A 50 -1.82 -6.68 -14.44
C GLU A 50 -1.17 -5.59 -15.30
N ALA A 51 -0.42 -4.70 -14.68
CA ALA A 51 0.25 -3.59 -15.34
C ALA A 51 1.34 -4.07 -16.30
N ILE A 52 2.21 -4.99 -15.86
CA ILE A 52 3.27 -5.51 -16.72
C ILE A 52 2.72 -6.42 -17.83
N LEU A 53 1.68 -7.20 -17.55
CA LEU A 53 1.00 -8.00 -18.58
C LEU A 53 0.33 -7.12 -19.64
N LYS A 54 -0.28 -6.01 -19.23
CA LYS A 54 -0.83 -5.01 -20.15
C LYS A 54 0.26 -4.41 -21.03
N TRP A 55 1.38 -4.00 -20.44
CA TRP A 55 2.53 -3.48 -21.19
C TRP A 55 3.03 -4.47 -22.26
N PHE A 56 3.19 -5.75 -21.91
CA PHE A 56 3.60 -6.77 -22.88
C PHE A 56 2.58 -7.00 -24.01
N ARG A 57 1.27 -6.93 -23.70
CA ARG A 57 0.23 -6.97 -24.73
C ARG A 57 0.33 -5.77 -25.66
N GLU A 58 0.47 -4.56 -25.12
CA GLU A 58 0.63 -3.35 -25.92
C GLU A 58 1.88 -3.37 -26.80
N CYS A 59 3.01 -3.91 -26.33
CA CYS A 59 4.18 -4.13 -27.18
C CYS A 59 3.81 -5.01 -28.39
N ARG A 60 3.17 -6.16 -28.14
CA ARG A 60 2.78 -7.12 -29.16
C ARG A 60 1.77 -6.55 -30.17
N ASP A 61 0.74 -5.87 -29.69
CA ASP A 61 -0.32 -5.29 -30.52
C ASP A 61 0.23 -4.19 -31.45
N ASN A 62 1.28 -3.49 -31.00
CA ASN A 62 1.99 -2.48 -31.79
C ASN A 62 3.14 -3.05 -32.64
N GLY A 63 3.29 -4.39 -32.73
CA GLY A 63 4.37 -5.03 -33.49
C GLY A 63 5.78 -4.81 -32.92
N ARG A 64 5.89 -4.40 -31.65
CA ARG A 64 7.16 -4.14 -30.95
C ARG A 64 7.61 -5.37 -30.18
N ARG A 65 8.94 -5.54 -30.06
CA ARG A 65 9.50 -6.50 -29.10
C ARG A 65 9.13 -6.10 -27.68
N PRO A 66 8.93 -7.07 -26.77
CA PRO A 66 8.73 -6.76 -25.36
C PRO A 66 9.98 -6.07 -24.81
N THR A 67 9.79 -4.99 -24.08
CA THR A 67 10.86 -4.22 -23.44
C THR A 67 10.58 -4.06 -21.95
N CYS A 68 11.62 -3.83 -21.16
CA CYS A 68 11.45 -3.38 -19.80
C CYS A 68 10.85 -1.95 -19.79
N PRO A 69 9.77 -1.69 -19.04
CA PRO A 69 9.18 -0.34 -18.96
C PRO A 69 10.12 0.73 -18.38
N LEU A 70 11.07 0.33 -17.54
CA LEU A 70 11.97 1.25 -16.84
C LEU A 70 13.26 1.50 -17.61
N THR A 71 13.95 0.44 -18.05
CA THR A 71 15.24 0.56 -18.73
C THR A 71 15.10 0.67 -20.25
N GLN A 72 13.89 0.45 -20.78
CA GLN A 72 13.58 0.39 -22.20
C GLN A 72 14.38 -0.65 -22.99
N SER A 73 15.09 -1.55 -22.28
CA SER A 73 15.88 -2.61 -22.88
C SER A 73 14.98 -3.73 -23.38
N GLU A 74 15.30 -4.32 -24.52
CA GLU A 74 14.57 -5.48 -25.05
C GLU A 74 14.68 -6.68 -24.11
N LEU A 75 13.56 -7.37 -23.95
CA LEU A 75 13.47 -8.60 -23.17
C LEU A 75 13.55 -9.81 -24.11
N ARG A 76 14.25 -10.84 -23.66
CA ARG A 76 14.34 -12.16 -24.28
C ARG A 76 13.06 -12.97 -24.05
N THR A 77 12.41 -12.77 -22.91
CA THR A 77 11.17 -13.46 -22.52
C THR A 77 10.18 -12.51 -21.86
N THR A 78 8.89 -12.88 -21.91
CA THR A 78 7.81 -12.21 -21.16
C THR A 78 7.43 -12.99 -19.89
N ASP A 79 8.27 -13.93 -19.46
CA ASP A 79 8.06 -14.67 -18.21
C ASP A 79 8.08 -13.74 -17.01
N ILE A 80 7.17 -13.99 -16.08
CA ILE A 80 7.01 -13.22 -14.84
C ILE A 80 7.05 -14.17 -13.65
N ASN A 81 7.80 -13.81 -12.62
CA ASN A 81 7.96 -14.60 -11.42
C ASN A 81 7.29 -13.88 -10.23
N PRO A 82 6.38 -14.51 -9.48
CA PRO A 82 5.81 -13.90 -8.29
C PRO A 82 6.90 -13.53 -7.25
N SER A 83 6.86 -12.30 -6.75
CA SER A 83 7.71 -11.88 -5.62
C SER A 83 6.98 -12.13 -4.31
N ILE A 84 7.01 -13.39 -3.87
CA ILE A 84 6.25 -13.85 -2.68
C ILE A 84 6.68 -13.08 -1.42
N ALA A 85 7.99 -12.86 -1.24
CA ALA A 85 8.52 -12.14 -0.08
C ALA A 85 8.02 -10.69 -0.06
N LEU A 86 8.05 -9.98 -1.20
CA LEU A 86 7.56 -8.61 -1.26
C LEU A 86 6.05 -8.53 -1.03
N ARG A 87 5.29 -9.49 -1.59
CA ARG A 87 3.84 -9.55 -1.37
C ARG A 87 3.51 -9.70 0.11
N ASN A 88 4.15 -10.63 0.80
CA ASN A 88 3.93 -10.85 2.24
C ASN A 88 4.24 -9.58 3.05
N VAL A 89 5.36 -8.91 2.76
CA VAL A 89 5.74 -7.68 3.47
C VAL A 89 4.74 -6.53 3.22
N ILE A 90 4.23 -6.40 1.99
CA ILE A 90 3.19 -5.42 1.67
C ILE A 90 1.90 -5.76 2.40
N ASP A 91 1.50 -7.03 2.44
CA ASP A 91 0.26 -7.46 3.08
C ASP A 91 0.31 -7.27 4.61
N GLU A 92 1.46 -7.56 5.24
CA GLU A 92 1.69 -7.25 6.66
C GLU A 92 1.66 -5.75 6.94
N TRP A 93 2.17 -4.92 6.02
CA TRP A 93 2.07 -3.47 6.12
C TRP A 93 0.62 -2.98 5.98
N ARG A 94 -0.17 -3.53 5.05
CA ARG A 94 -1.59 -3.21 4.90
C ARG A 94 -2.36 -3.55 6.17
N ALA A 95 -2.22 -4.78 6.67
CA ALA A 95 -2.94 -5.24 7.86
C ALA A 95 -2.70 -4.34 9.08
N ARG A 96 -1.46 -3.89 9.31
CA ARG A 96 -1.13 -2.98 10.41
C ARG A 96 -1.70 -1.57 10.22
N ASN A 97 -1.85 -1.10 8.99
CA ASN A 97 -2.49 0.19 8.72
C ASN A 97 -4.01 0.08 8.82
N ASP A 98 -4.60 -1.03 8.36
CA ASP A 98 -6.04 -1.30 8.47
C ASP A 98 -6.48 -1.39 9.94
N GLU A 99 -5.70 -2.06 10.80
CA GLU A 99 -5.98 -2.11 12.24
C GLU A 99 -6.04 -0.71 12.87
N LYS A 100 -5.11 0.18 12.49
CA LYS A 100 -5.07 1.56 12.98
C LYS A 100 -6.21 2.41 12.43
N ASP A 101 -6.56 2.22 11.17
CA ASP A 101 -7.64 2.96 10.54
C ASP A 101 -9.00 2.52 11.12
N LEU A 102 -9.15 1.24 11.45
CA LEU A 102 -10.31 0.72 12.18
C LEU A 102 -10.40 1.31 13.59
N GLU A 103 -9.30 1.32 14.34
CA GLU A 103 -9.27 1.93 15.67
C GLU A 103 -9.68 3.40 15.63
N LYS A 104 -9.15 4.18 14.67
CA LYS A 104 -9.53 5.58 14.45
C LYS A 104 -11.01 5.72 14.11
N ALA A 105 -11.52 4.91 13.18
CA ALA A 105 -12.92 4.96 12.78
C ALA A 105 -13.85 4.66 13.96
N CYS A 106 -13.52 3.64 14.78
CA CYS A 106 -14.27 3.33 15.99
C CYS A 106 -14.22 4.46 17.03
N ASN A 107 -13.06 5.09 17.21
CA ASN A 107 -12.90 6.21 18.15
C ASN A 107 -13.68 7.45 17.71
N ALA A 108 -13.63 7.80 16.42
CA ALA A 108 -14.39 8.91 15.84
C ALA A 108 -15.91 8.73 16.05
N LEU A 109 -16.43 7.52 15.87
CA LEU A 109 -17.85 7.23 16.13
C LEU A 109 -18.23 7.28 17.62
N ARG A 110 -17.28 7.05 18.53
CA ARG A 110 -17.52 6.98 19.98
C ARG A 110 -17.44 8.35 20.66
N LEU A 111 -16.56 9.23 20.18
CA LEU A 111 -16.34 10.58 20.70
C LEU A 111 -17.22 11.55 19.91
N HIS A 112 -18.49 11.68 20.31
CA HIS A 112 -19.47 12.67 19.84
C HIS A 112 -19.41 13.06 18.34
N PRO A 113 -20.20 12.41 17.46
CA PRO A 113 -20.27 12.70 16.01
C PRO A 113 -20.80 14.11 15.64
N GLU A 114 -20.98 15.01 16.61
CA GLU A 114 -21.47 16.38 16.39
C GLU A 114 -20.33 17.41 16.28
N ASP A 115 -19.10 17.04 16.62
CA ASP A 115 -17.95 17.95 16.61
C ASP A 115 -17.21 17.97 15.25
N ASP A 116 -17.30 16.90 14.45
CA ASP A 116 -16.76 16.82 13.08
C ASP A 116 -17.54 15.80 12.20
N GLU A 117 -18.42 16.34 11.35
CA GLU A 117 -19.25 15.54 10.43
C GLU A 117 -18.40 14.85 9.36
N ASP A 118 -17.26 15.44 8.94
CA ASP A 118 -16.39 14.88 7.89
C ASP A 118 -15.65 13.64 8.40
N ASP A 119 -15.10 13.72 9.62
CA ASP A 119 -14.45 12.59 10.28
C ASP A 119 -15.42 11.45 10.56
N THR A 120 -16.66 11.78 10.96
CA THR A 120 -17.73 10.80 11.15
C THR A 120 -18.10 10.10 9.83
N LEU A 121 -18.28 10.86 8.75
CA LEU A 121 -18.59 10.31 7.42
C LEU A 121 -17.46 9.42 6.91
N ARG A 122 -16.20 9.83 7.09
CA ARG A 122 -15.03 9.04 6.73
C ARG A 122 -14.96 7.73 7.52
N ALA A 123 -15.22 7.77 8.83
CA ALA A 123 -15.26 6.58 9.68
C ALA A 123 -16.37 5.60 9.26
N MET A 124 -17.58 6.11 8.97
CA MET A 124 -18.71 5.30 8.49
C MET A 124 -18.40 4.66 7.13
N ALA A 125 -17.80 5.40 6.20
CA ALA A 125 -17.43 4.89 4.89
C ALA A 125 -16.39 3.76 5.00
N TYR A 126 -15.37 3.94 5.85
CA TYR A 126 -14.34 2.94 6.09
C TYR A 126 -14.91 1.63 6.66
N ILE A 127 -15.77 1.72 7.70
CA ILE A 127 -16.40 0.54 8.30
C ILE A 127 -17.32 -0.17 7.30
N SER A 128 -18.11 0.57 6.53
CA SER A 128 -18.97 0.00 5.49
C SER A 128 -18.19 -0.77 4.43
N GLN A 129 -16.99 -0.31 4.06
CA GLN A 129 -16.13 -0.97 3.09
C GLN A 129 -15.54 -2.30 3.61
N ILE A 130 -15.30 -2.41 4.92
CA ILE A 130 -14.72 -3.61 5.54
C ILE A 130 -15.76 -4.67 5.89
N CYS A 131 -17.02 -4.27 6.12
CA CYS A 131 -18.11 -5.18 6.47
C CYS A 131 -18.85 -5.80 5.26
N GLN A 132 -18.41 -5.54 4.03
CA GLN A 132 -18.95 -6.10 2.77
C GLN A 132 -18.10 -7.26 2.26
#